data_AF-A0A9E1F5F3-F1
#
_entry.id   AF-A0A9E1F5F3-F1
#
_cell.length_a   1.000
_cell.length_b   1.000
_cell.length_c   1.000
_cell.angle_alpha   90.00
_cell.angle_beta   90.00
_cell.angle_gamma   90.00
#
_symmetry.space_group_name_H-M   'P 1'
#
loop_
_entity.id
_entity.type
_entity.pdbx_description
1 polymer ?
#
loop_
_entity_poly.entity_id
_entity_poly.type
_entity_poly.pdbx_seq_one_letter_code
_entity_poly.pdbx_strand_id
1 'polypeptide(L)'
;MNNEKTKSVLAYIFGLIGGLIVLMMKGSEKRTKICAAQSITIALIYYIVRVAYGFIPFNIPFFDYIVSGLYLVASIIGIVKACNDNEEPEISGIGEIAKSLFKKQIEQ
;
A
#
# COMPACT_ATOMS: atom_id res chain seq x y z
N MET A 1 3.59 -20.50 7.25
CA MET A 1 3.14 -19.10 7.14
C MET A 1 1.69 -19.11 6.68
N ASN A 2 0.78 -18.40 7.36
CA ASN A 2 -0.65 -18.42 7.00
C ASN A 2 -0.83 -17.90 5.56
N ASN A 3 -1.75 -18.49 4.78
CA ASN A 3 -1.95 -18.14 3.35
C ASN A 3 -2.26 -16.63 3.19
N GLU A 4 -3.05 -16.08 4.10
CA GLU A 4 -3.46 -14.66 4.11
C GLU A 4 -2.32 -13.69 4.43
N LYS A 5 -1.41 -14.05 5.35
CA LYS A 5 -0.21 -13.26 5.63
C LYS A 5 0.69 -13.18 4.41
N THR A 6 0.87 -14.31 3.74
CA THR A 6 1.68 -14.39 2.53
C THR A 6 1.13 -13.46 1.44
N LYS A 7 -0.18 -13.49 1.20
CA LYS A 7 -0.85 -12.59 0.25
C LYS A 7 -0.67 -11.12 0.63
N SER A 8 -0.82 -10.77 1.90
CA SER A 8 -0.66 -9.39 2.39
C SER A 8 0.76 -8.87 2.19
N VAL A 9 1.77 -9.70 2.50
CA VAL A 9 3.18 -9.36 2.26
C VAL A 9 3.47 -9.24 0.76
N LEU A 10 2.94 -10.15 -0.06
CA LEU A 10 3.07 -10.12 -1.52
C LEU A 10 2.49 -8.82 -2.09
N ALA A 11 1.36 -8.34 -1.56
CA ALA A 11 0.77 -7.08 -1.97
C ALA A 11 1.76 -5.93 -1.78
N TYR A 12 2.37 -5.80 -0.60
CA TYR A 12 3.34 -4.74 -0.33
C TYR A 12 4.63 -4.86 -1.13
N ILE A 13 5.14 -6.09 -1.37
CA ILE A 13 6.36 -6.31 -2.17
C ILE A 13 6.15 -5.90 -3.63
N PHE A 14 5.05 -6.33 -4.24
CA PHE A 14 4.74 -6.01 -5.64
C PHE A 14 3.94 -4.71 -5.79
N GLY A 15 3.77 -3.95 -4.70
CA GLY A 15 3.10 -2.66 -4.65
C GLY A 15 1.74 -2.67 -5.34
N LEU A 16 1.62 -1.86 -6.39
CA LEU A 16 0.36 -1.69 -7.13
C LEU A 16 -0.12 -2.99 -7.79
N ILE A 17 0.77 -3.77 -8.43
CA ILE A 17 0.39 -4.99 -9.15
C ILE A 17 -0.01 -6.08 -8.14
N GLY A 18 0.82 -6.29 -7.10
CA GLY A 18 0.52 -7.26 -6.05
C GLY A 18 -0.76 -6.93 -5.30
N GLY A 19 -0.92 -5.67 -4.92
CA GLY A 19 -2.11 -5.17 -4.25
C GLY A 19 -3.37 -5.39 -5.08
N LEU A 20 -3.35 -5.09 -6.39
CA LEU A 20 -4.51 -5.30 -7.26
C LEU A 20 -4.89 -6.78 -7.37
N ILE A 21 -3.90 -7.66 -7.55
CA ILE A 21 -4.14 -9.11 -7.63
C ILE A 21 -4.79 -9.61 -6.34
N VAL A 22 -4.21 -9.28 -5.19
CA VAL A 22 -4.70 -9.74 -3.88
C VAL A 22 -6.07 -9.18 -3.54
N LEU A 23 -6.34 -7.92 -3.90
CA LEU A 23 -7.64 -7.27 -3.69
C LEU A 23 -8.75 -7.94 -4.50
N MET A 24 -8.44 -8.39 -5.73
CA MET A 24 -9.40 -9.06 -6.63
C MET A 24 -9.57 -10.57 -6.34
N MET A 25 -8.72 -11.17 -5.49
CA MET A 25 -8.86 -12.57 -5.10
C MET A 25 -10.11 -12.78 -4.25
N LYS A 26 -11.02 -13.63 -4.75
CA LYS A 26 -12.20 -14.08 -4.00
C LYS A 26 -11.78 -14.96 -2.82
N GLY A 27 -12.44 -14.78 -1.68
CA GLY A 27 -12.17 -15.54 -0.45
C GLY A 27 -10.99 -15.05 0.40
N SER A 28 -10.34 -13.94 0.02
CA SER A 28 -9.35 -13.28 0.89
C SER A 28 -10.05 -12.62 2.08
N GLU A 29 -9.41 -12.66 3.25
CA GLU A 29 -9.95 -12.04 4.46
C GLU A 29 -10.00 -10.51 4.32
N LYS A 30 -10.95 -9.87 5.02
CA LYS A 30 -11.09 -8.41 5.06
C LYS A 30 -9.76 -7.73 5.42
N ARG A 31 -9.00 -8.31 6.35
CA ARG A 31 -7.67 -7.83 6.77
C ARG A 31 -6.68 -7.81 5.61
N THR A 32 -6.59 -8.91 4.86
CA THR A 32 -5.75 -9.04 3.65
C THR A 32 -6.13 -8.01 2.58
N LYS A 33 -7.44 -7.80 2.38
CA LYS A 33 -7.95 -6.81 1.42
C LYS A 33 -7.60 -5.38 1.83
N ILE A 34 -7.64 -5.06 3.12
CA ILE A 34 -7.20 -3.75 3.65
C ILE A 34 -5.71 -3.55 3.41
N CYS A 35 -4.86 -4.54 3.71
CA CYS A 35 -3.42 -4.50 3.40
C CYS A 35 -3.17 -4.28 1.89
N ALA A 36 -3.91 -4.99 1.04
CA ALA A 36 -3.81 -4.86 -0.41
C ALA A 36 -4.23 -3.46 -0.89
N ALA A 37 -5.36 -2.95 -0.40
CA ALA A 37 -5.84 -1.60 -0.70
C ALA A 37 -4.85 -0.51 -0.25
N GLN A 38 -4.26 -0.66 0.94
CA GLN A 38 -3.23 0.26 1.43
C GLN A 38 -1.97 0.22 0.58
N SER A 39 -1.50 -0.96 0.19
CA SER A 39 -0.36 -1.08 -0.71
C SER A 39 -0.59 -0.37 -2.05
N ILE A 40 -1.78 -0.54 -2.66
CA ILE A 40 -2.17 0.19 -3.88
C ILE A 40 -2.16 1.69 -3.63
N THR A 41 -2.74 2.13 -2.50
CA THR A 41 -2.83 3.55 -2.14
C THR A 41 -1.45 4.18 -1.98
N ILE A 42 -0.52 3.51 -1.30
CA ILE A 42 0.87 3.96 -1.14
C ILE A 42 1.55 4.11 -2.51
N ALA A 43 1.39 3.12 -3.39
CA ALA A 43 1.95 3.16 -4.73
C ALA A 43 1.35 4.30 -5.57
N LEU A 44 0.03 4.50 -5.51
CA LEU A 44 -0.64 5.60 -6.20
C LEU A 44 -0.15 6.97 -5.73
N ILE A 45 -0.05 7.19 -4.42
CA ILE A 45 0.48 8.45 -3.85
C ILE A 45 1.91 8.69 -4.36
N TYR A 46 2.77 7.67 -4.33
CA TYR A 46 4.14 7.76 -4.85
C TYR A 46 4.18 8.15 -6.32
N TYR A 47 3.36 7.52 -7.18
CA TYR A 47 3.31 7.86 -8.61
C TYR A 47 2.77 9.27 -8.84
N ILE A 48 1.72 9.69 -8.12
CA ILE A 48 1.15 11.03 -8.24
C ILE A 48 2.19 12.09 -7.87
N VAL A 49 2.92 11.90 -6.77
CA VAL A 49 3.99 12.82 -6.33
C VAL A 49 5.10 12.93 -7.38
N ARG A 50 5.52 11.80 -7.97
CA ARG A 50 6.53 11.81 -9.04
C ARG A 50 6.06 12.49 -10.32
N VAL A 51 4.84 12.20 -10.75
CA VAL A 51 4.24 12.83 -11.92
C VAL A 51 4.09 14.33 -11.71
N ALA A 52 3.59 14.76 -10.54
CA ALA A 52 3.48 16.17 -10.16
C ALA A 52 4.85 16.87 -10.18
N TYR A 53 5.89 16.21 -9.66
CA TYR A 53 7.25 16.73 -9.70
C TYR A 53 7.81 16.84 -11.12
N GLY A 54 7.43 15.95 -12.04
CA GLY A 54 7.82 16.02 -13.46
C GLY A 54 7.32 17.27 -14.18
N PHE A 55 6.29 17.96 -13.66
CA PHE A 55 5.83 19.25 -14.18
C PHE A 55 6.62 20.44 -13.64
N ILE A 56 7.51 20.24 -12.66
CA ILE A 56 8.33 21.30 -12.07
C ILE A 56 9.61 21.45 -12.90
N PRO A 57 9.91 22.65 -13.44
CA PRO A 57 11.01 22.85 -14.38
C PRO A 57 12.40 22.98 -13.72
N PHE A 58 12.55 22.63 -12.44
CA PHE A 58 13.82 22.68 -11.70
C PHE A 58 14.00 21.42 -10.84
N ASN A 59 15.24 20.96 -10.74
CA ASN A 59 15.58 19.74 -10.02
C ASN A 59 15.97 20.05 -8.57
N ILE A 60 15.15 19.61 -7.62
CA ILE A 60 15.42 19.60 -6.19
C ILE A 60 16.38 18.44 -5.88
N PRO A 61 17.60 18.72 -5.37
CA PRO A 61 18.53 17.68 -4.96
C PRO A 61 17.90 16.73 -3.94
N PHE A 62 18.18 15.44 -4.08
CA PHE A 62 17.70 14.38 -3.20
C PHE A 62 16.18 14.12 -3.19
N PHE A 63 15.36 14.86 -3.96
CA PHE A 63 13.90 14.65 -3.98
C PHE A 63 13.53 13.20 -4.29
N ASP A 64 14.10 12.62 -5.35
CA ASP A 64 13.84 11.23 -5.72
C ASP A 64 14.23 10.23 -4.62
N TYR A 65 15.34 10.47 -3.93
CA TYR A 65 15.79 9.61 -2.84
C TYR A 65 14.85 9.72 -1.63
N ILE A 66 14.41 10.93 -1.28
CA ILE A 66 13.48 11.16 -0.17
C ILE A 66 12.14 10.49 -0.46
N VAL A 67 11.57 10.71 -1.64
CA VAL A 67 10.27 10.16 -2.03
C VAL A 67 10.33 8.62 -2.10
N SER A 68 11.39 8.06 -2.67
CA SER A 68 11.59 6.60 -2.72
C SER A 68 11.82 6.01 -1.32
N GLY A 69 12.54 6.71 -0.45
CA GLY A 69 12.77 6.34 0.94
C GLY A 69 11.46 6.32 1.74
N LEU A 70 10.62 7.35 1.62
CA LEU A 70 9.30 7.40 2.25
C LEU A 70 8.39 6.25 1.78
N TYR A 71 8.40 5.96 0.47
CA TYR A 71 7.66 4.82 -0.09
C TYR A 71 8.12 3.48 0.51
N LEU A 72 9.43 3.26 0.64
CA LEU A 72 9.98 2.06 1.27
C LEU A 72 9.59 1.97 2.74
N VAL A 73 9.73 3.04 3.51
CA VAL A 73 9.36 3.07 4.93
C VAL A 73 7.87 2.75 5.11
N ALA A 74 6.98 3.36 4.34
CA ALA A 74 5.54 3.07 4.39
C ALA A 74 5.23 1.61 4.06
N SER A 75 5.92 1.05 3.06
CA SER A 75 5.77 -0.36 2.67
C SER A 75 6.26 -1.33 3.76
N ILE A 76 7.40 -1.05 4.39
CA ILE A 76 7.93 -1.87 5.49
C ILE A 76 7.00 -1.81 6.70
N ILE A 77 6.51 -0.63 7.09
CA ILE A 77 5.53 -0.49 8.18
C ILE A 77 4.27 -1.29 7.86
N GLY A 78 3.78 -1.23 6.61
CA GLY A 78 2.63 -2.01 6.16
C GLY A 78 2.86 -3.52 6.28
N ILE A 79 4.04 -4.01 5.91
CA ILE A 79 4.44 -5.41 6.05
C ILE A 79 4.49 -5.82 7.52
N VAL A 80 5.13 -5.02 8.38
CA VAL A 80 5.25 -5.31 9.82
C VAL A 80 3.86 -5.42 10.46
N LYS A 81 2.96 -4.48 10.14
CA LYS A 81 1.57 -4.51 10.62
C LYS A 81 0.78 -5.70 10.06
N ALA A 82 0.95 -6.03 8.79
CA ALA A 82 0.34 -7.22 8.20
C ALA A 82 0.80 -8.52 8.89
N CYS A 83 2.05 -8.57 9.34
CA CYS A 83 2.61 -9.71 10.06
C CYS A 83 2.14 -9.80 11.53
N ASN A 84 1.80 -8.68 12.16
CA ASN A 84 1.38 -8.59 13.55
C ASN A 84 -0.15 -8.69 13.69
N ASP A 85 -0.70 -9.85 14.08
CA ASP A 85 -2.16 -10.09 14.11
C ASP A 85 -2.91 -9.34 15.22
N ASN A 86 -2.21 -8.86 16.25
CA ASN A 86 -2.81 -8.16 17.37
C ASN A 86 -3.04 -6.66 17.12
N GLU A 87 -2.50 -6.14 16.02
CA GLU A 87 -2.64 -4.74 15.64
C GLU A 87 -3.54 -4.58 14.42
N GLU A 88 -4.22 -3.43 14.36
CA GLU A 88 -4.91 -3.03 13.17
C GLU A 88 -3.92 -2.99 11.98
N PRO A 89 -4.26 -3.62 10.85
CA PRO A 89 -3.39 -3.66 9.67
C PRO A 89 -3.12 -2.27 9.10
N GLU A 90 -3.89 -1.27 9.54
CA GLU A 90 -3.95 0.07 8.99
C GLU A 90 -2.83 0.97 9.48
N ILE A 91 -2.23 1.66 8.52
CA ILE A 91 -1.34 2.79 8.77
C ILE A 91 -2.25 4.02 8.86
N SER A 92 -2.17 4.78 9.96
CA SER A 92 -3.00 5.97 10.15
C SER A 92 -2.86 6.94 8.96
N GLY A 93 -3.98 7.52 8.54
CA GLY A 93 -4.10 8.33 7.31
C GLY A 93 -4.18 7.50 6.02
N ILE A 94 -3.23 6.58 5.78
CA ILE A 94 -3.19 5.78 4.55
C ILE A 94 -4.33 4.74 4.53
N GLY A 95 -4.60 4.11 5.67
CA GLY A 95 -5.70 3.14 5.84
C GLY A 95 -7.07 3.76 5.59
N GLU A 96 -7.28 5.01 6.03
CA GLU A 96 -8.53 5.74 5.79
C GLU A 96 -8.72 6.07 4.31
N ILE A 97 -7.65 6.54 3.63
CA ILE A 97 -7.68 6.79 2.18
C ILE A 97 -7.95 5.48 1.44
N ALA A 98 -7.25 4.41 1.80
CA ALA A 98 -7.40 3.10 1.17
C ALA A 98 -8.82 2.54 1.33
N LYS A 99 -9.39 2.63 2.54
CA LYS A 99 -10.78 2.27 2.81
C LYS A 99 -11.75 3.11 2.00
N SER A 100 -11.53 4.41 1.90
CA SER A 100 -12.38 5.31 1.11
C SER A 100 -12.37 4.94 -0.39
N LEU A 101 -11.19 4.69 -0.95
CA LEU A 101 -11.00 4.34 -2.36
C LEU A 101 -11.50 2.94 -2.72
N PHE A 102 -11.30 1.97 -1.82
CA PHE A 102 -11.55 0.55 -2.11
C PHE A 102 -12.65 -0.07 -1.22
N LYS A 103 -13.54 0.75 -0.66
CA LYS A 103 -14.61 0.32 0.25
C LYS A 103 -15.38 -0.89 -0.27
N LYS A 104 -15.83 -0.81 -1.53
CA LYS A 104 -16.64 -1.85 -2.18
C LYS A 104 -15.89 -3.18 -2.27
N GLN A 105 -14.60 -3.16 -2.58
CA GLN A 105 -13.78 -4.37 -2.74
C GLN A 105 -13.45 -5.02 -1.39
N ILE A 106 -13.27 -4.19 -0.34
CA ILE A 106 -12.97 -4.63 1.03
C ILE A 106 -14.20 -5.25 1.71
N GLU A 107 -15.39 -4.73 1.43
CA GLU A 107 -16.66 -5.21 2.01
C GLU A 107 -17.28 -6.41 1.26
N GLN A 108 -16.82 -6.67 0.03
CA GLN A 108 -17.08 -7.93 -0.71
C GLN A 108 -16.28 -9.09 -0.13
#